data_AF-A0A660RCV2-F1
#
_entry.id   AF-A0A660RCV2-F1
#
_cell.length_a   1.000
_cell.length_b   1.000
_cell.length_c   1.000
_cell.angle_alpha   90.00
_cell.angle_beta   90.00
_cell.angle_gamma   90.00
#
_symmetry.space_group_name_H-M   'P 1'
#
loop_
_entity.id
_entity.type
_entity.pdbx_description
1 polymer ?
#
loop_
_entity_poly.entity_id
_entity_poly.type
_entity_poly.pdbx_seq_one_letter_code
_entity_poly.pdbx_strand_id
1 'polypeptide(L)'
;MRKKTVQLIFVLLIVGTVITPASTLIVRADSQKAENTSNDTLGYKTYKKAGSYLELVSWYKQLESQYPDYIEVFKANELYGTGTAEGGYDCYYVRITNESLGLHKPEALFLGGPHGDETVGTNCLYWFADWLMRMAFTDLPCPDYDKE
;
A
#
# COMPACT_ATOMS: atom_id res chain seq x y z
N MET A 1 -10.62 -41.98 -38.89
CA MET A 1 -11.78 -41.08 -39.14
C MET A 1 -11.67 -39.84 -38.26
N ARG A 2 -11.43 -38.67 -38.85
CA ARG A 2 -11.17 -37.41 -38.13
C ARG A 2 -12.49 -36.66 -37.95
N LYS A 3 -13.00 -36.56 -36.72
CA LYS A 3 -14.22 -35.80 -36.42
C LYS A 3 -13.89 -34.31 -36.46
N LYS A 4 -14.55 -33.55 -37.34
CA LYS A 4 -14.49 -32.09 -37.36
C LYS A 4 -15.65 -31.58 -36.49
N THR A 5 -15.33 -30.87 -35.42
CA THR A 5 -16.33 -30.19 -34.58
C THR A 5 -16.54 -28.79 -35.15
N VAL A 6 -17.77 -28.48 -35.55
CA VAL A 6 -18.17 -27.14 -35.99
C VAL A 6 -18.57 -26.34 -34.75
N GLN A 7 -17.91 -25.21 -34.50
CA GLN A 7 -18.35 -24.24 -33.48
C GLN A 7 -19.35 -23.27 -34.10
N LEU A 8 -20.51 -23.15 -33.46
CA LEU A 8 -21.57 -22.21 -33.82
C LEU A 8 -21.45 -20.99 -32.89
N ILE A 9 -21.17 -19.81 -33.44
CA ILE A 9 -21.10 -18.55 -32.69
C ILE A 9 -22.47 -17.86 -32.79
N PHE A 10 -23.14 -17.68 -31.65
CA PHE A 10 -24.33 -16.83 -31.55
C PHE A 10 -23.90 -15.40 -31.23
N VAL A 11 -24.13 -14.48 -32.15
CA VAL A 11 -24.03 -13.03 -31.91
C VAL A 11 -25.43 -12.53 -31.58
N LEU A 12 -25.64 -12.10 -30.33
CA LEU A 12 -26.90 -11.50 -29.89
C LEU A 12 -26.76 -9.98 -29.92
N LEU A 13 -27.51 -9.33 -30.82
CA LEU A 13 -27.53 -7.88 -31.02
C LEU A 13 -28.78 -7.33 -30.31
N ILE A 14 -28.61 -6.68 -29.16
CA ILE A 14 -29.72 -6.05 -28.43
C ILE A 14 -29.74 -4.56 -28.76
N VAL A 15 -30.73 -4.18 -29.58
CA VAL A 15 -31.13 -2.78 -29.77
C VAL A 15 -32.11 -2.44 -28.65
N GLY A 16 -31.69 -1.60 -27.72
CA GLY A 16 -32.53 -1.10 -26.62
C GLY A 16 -32.94 0.35 -26.85
N THR A 17 -34.23 0.57 -27.08
CA THR A 17 -34.90 1.87 -27.21
C THR A 17 -34.93 2.65 -25.90
N VAL A 18 -34.79 3.98 -25.99
CA VAL A 18 -34.89 4.92 -24.87
C VAL A 18 -36.37 5.19 -24.58
N ILE A 19 -36.83 4.92 -23.37
CA ILE A 19 -38.16 5.33 -22.89
C ILE A 19 -37.95 6.08 -21.57
N THR A 20 -38.21 7.37 -21.54
CA THR A 20 -38.25 8.18 -20.32
C THR A 20 -39.70 8.45 -19.89
N PRO A 21 -40.09 8.13 -18.65
CA PRO A 21 -41.20 8.81 -18.01
C PRO A 21 -40.71 9.85 -16.98
N ALA A 22 -41.46 10.96 -16.93
CA ALA A 22 -41.21 12.13 -16.11
C ALA A 22 -41.48 11.89 -14.61
N SER A 23 -40.57 12.47 -13.81
CA SER A 23 -40.54 12.83 -12.39
C SER A 23 -41.65 12.39 -11.43
N THR A 24 -41.23 11.78 -10.31
CA THR A 24 -41.82 12.06 -8.98
C THR A 24 -40.68 12.11 -7.95
N LEU A 25 -40.41 13.30 -7.40
CA LEU A 25 -39.44 13.53 -6.34
C LEU A 25 -40.01 13.01 -5.01
N ILE A 26 -39.45 11.92 -4.51
CA ILE A 26 -39.57 11.53 -3.09
C ILE A 26 -38.18 11.71 -2.50
N VAL A 27 -38.01 12.72 -1.65
CA VAL A 27 -36.80 12.91 -0.84
C VAL A 27 -36.79 11.82 0.24
N ARG A 28 -36.16 10.68 -0.06
CA ARG A 28 -35.60 9.81 0.97
C ARG A 28 -34.25 10.39 1.35
N ALA A 29 -34.03 10.64 2.63
CA ALA A 29 -32.70 10.85 3.19
C ALA A 29 -31.95 9.51 3.09
N ASP A 30 -31.49 9.19 1.89
CA ASP A 30 -30.57 8.10 1.68
C ASP A 30 -29.19 8.60 2.09
N SER A 31 -28.55 7.86 2.99
CA SER A 31 -27.17 8.11 3.38
C SER A 31 -26.31 7.76 2.17
N GLN A 32 -26.18 8.70 1.23
CA GLN A 32 -25.28 8.53 0.11
C GLN A 32 -23.87 8.44 0.69
N LYS A 33 -23.37 7.20 0.75
CA LYS A 33 -21.96 6.89 0.70
C LYS A 33 -21.41 7.72 -0.47
N ALA A 34 -20.67 8.78 -0.14
CA ALA A 34 -20.05 9.64 -1.13
C ALA A 34 -19.24 8.74 -2.06
N GLU A 35 -19.73 8.58 -3.28
CA GLU A 35 -18.94 8.05 -4.36
C GLU A 35 -17.94 9.16 -4.69
N ASN A 36 -16.77 9.10 -4.06
CA ASN A 36 -15.65 10.00 -4.32
C ASN A 36 -15.11 9.70 -5.71
N THR A 37 -15.80 10.19 -6.74
CA THR A 37 -15.21 10.55 -8.03
C THR A 37 -14.53 11.91 -7.92
N SER A 38 -13.60 12.03 -6.97
CA SER A 38 -12.53 13.02 -7.09
C SER A 38 -11.40 12.33 -7.83
N ASN A 39 -10.93 12.91 -8.93
CA ASN A 39 -9.64 12.55 -9.51
C ASN A 39 -8.60 12.61 -8.38
N ASP A 40 -8.24 11.43 -7.87
CA ASP A 40 -7.30 11.23 -6.76
C ASP A 40 -5.91 11.58 -7.26
N THR A 41 -5.63 12.89 -7.27
CA THR A 41 -4.39 13.43 -7.83
C THR A 41 -3.25 13.32 -6.79
N LEU A 42 -3.48 12.64 -5.64
CA LEU A 42 -2.50 12.44 -4.56
C LEU A 42 -2.49 11.02 -3.94
N GLY A 43 -3.23 10.05 -4.50
CA GLY A 43 -3.14 8.66 -4.05
C GLY A 43 -3.51 8.46 -2.58
N TYR A 44 -4.73 8.83 -2.17
CA TYR A 44 -5.20 8.53 -0.81
C TYR A 44 -5.38 7.01 -0.65
N LYS A 45 -4.36 6.36 -0.07
CA LYS A 45 -4.40 4.94 0.26
C LYS A 45 -4.98 4.77 1.67
N THR A 46 -6.12 4.11 1.76
CA THR A 46 -6.65 3.67 3.07
C THR A 46 -5.79 2.53 3.58
N TYR A 47 -5.16 2.74 4.73
CA TYR A 47 -4.36 1.70 5.38
C TYR A 47 -5.19 0.86 6.35
N LYS A 48 -4.82 -0.41 6.48
CA LYS A 48 -5.34 -1.33 7.50
C LYS A 48 -4.21 -1.75 8.43
N LYS A 49 -4.58 -2.10 9.66
CA LYS A 49 -3.68 -2.75 10.63
C LYS A 49 -3.40 -4.19 10.18
N ALA A 50 -2.15 -4.64 10.29
CA ALA A 50 -1.77 -6.04 10.09
C ALA A 50 -2.38 -6.92 11.19
N GLY A 51 -2.94 -8.07 10.82
CA GLY A 51 -3.48 -9.06 11.73
C GLY A 51 -2.41 -9.92 12.42
N SER A 52 -1.18 -9.92 11.90
CA SER A 52 -0.07 -10.68 12.49
C SER A 52 1.30 -10.08 12.16
N TYR A 53 2.31 -10.49 12.93
CA TYR A 53 3.72 -10.23 12.63
C TYR A 53 4.12 -10.68 11.22
N LEU A 54 3.74 -11.90 10.82
CA LEU A 54 4.05 -12.45 9.50
C LEU A 54 3.40 -11.65 8.37
N GLU A 55 2.16 -11.17 8.56
CA GLU A 55 1.50 -10.30 7.59
C GLU A 55 2.27 -8.99 7.43
N LEU A 56 2.67 -8.34 8.53
CA LEU A 56 3.43 -7.09 8.48
C LEU A 56 4.80 -7.26 7.79
N VAL A 57 5.53 -8.33 8.12
CA VAL A 57 6.80 -8.67 7.45
C VAL A 57 6.57 -8.90 5.95
N SER A 58 5.48 -9.58 5.58
CA SER A 58 5.16 -9.83 4.17
C SER A 58 4.89 -8.53 3.39
N TRP A 59 4.31 -7.52 4.04
CA TRP A 59 4.06 -6.22 3.43
C TRP A 59 5.36 -5.47 3.14
N TYR A 60 6.31 -5.47 4.06
CA TYR A 60 7.61 -4.85 3.82
C TYR A 60 8.38 -5.56 2.71
N LYS A 61 8.37 -6.90 2.67
CA LYS A 61 9.00 -7.65 1.56
C LYS A 61 8.33 -7.39 0.21
N GLN A 62 7.01 -7.19 0.19
CA GLN A 62 6.31 -6.73 -1.01
C GLN A 62 6.73 -5.31 -1.41
N LEU A 63 6.88 -4.41 -0.44
CA LEU A 63 7.33 -3.05 -0.68
C LEU A 63 8.77 -3.01 -1.23
N GLU A 64 9.67 -3.84 -0.69
CA GLU A 64 11.01 -4.09 -1.25
C GLU A 64 10.94 -4.55 -2.71
N SER A 65 10.08 -5.52 -3.03
CA SER A 65 9.94 -5.99 -4.41
C SER A 65 9.42 -4.92 -5.37
N GLN A 66 8.68 -3.93 -4.87
CA GLN A 66 8.18 -2.80 -5.66
C GLN A 66 9.22 -1.69 -5.85
N TYR A 67 10.12 -1.51 -4.87
CA TYR A 67 11.16 -0.49 -4.87
C TYR A 67 12.55 -1.09 -4.60
N PRO A 68 13.03 -2.04 -5.42
CA PRO A 68 14.23 -2.84 -5.10
C PRO A 68 15.52 -2.02 -5.10
N ASP A 69 15.55 -0.89 -5.79
CA ASP A 69 16.71 0.02 -5.81
C ASP A 69 16.75 0.96 -4.59
N TYR A 70 15.67 1.00 -3.79
CA TYR A 70 15.52 1.95 -2.69
C TYR A 70 15.33 1.29 -1.33
N ILE A 71 14.67 0.14 -1.31
CA ILE A 71 14.30 -0.55 -0.08
C ILE A 71 15.10 -1.84 0.04
N GLU A 72 15.62 -2.07 1.23
CA GLU A 72 16.20 -3.34 1.63
C GLU A 72 15.60 -3.78 2.97
N VAL A 73 15.06 -5.00 3.00
CA VAL A 73 14.43 -5.61 4.18
C VAL A 73 15.29 -6.77 4.64
N PHE A 74 15.99 -6.60 5.76
CA PHE A 74 16.92 -7.60 6.27
C PHE A 74 16.75 -7.80 7.77
N LYS A 75 17.15 -8.99 8.21
CA LYS A 75 17.08 -9.37 9.62
C LYS A 75 18.26 -8.76 10.36
N ALA A 76 17.97 -7.81 11.25
CA ALA A 76 18.94 -7.19 12.12
C ALA A 76 19.66 -8.23 12.99
N ASN A 77 18.92 -9.20 13.50
CA ASN A 77 19.49 -10.24 14.35
C ASN A 77 20.48 -11.17 13.64
N GLU A 78 20.28 -11.44 12.35
CA GLU A 78 21.26 -12.19 11.55
C GLU A 78 22.50 -11.32 11.26
N LEU A 79 22.29 -10.05 10.91
CA LEU A 79 23.39 -9.11 10.63
C LEU A 79 24.32 -8.93 11.84
N TYR A 80 23.75 -8.81 13.05
CA TYR A 80 24.50 -8.53 14.28
C TYR A 80 24.76 -9.76 15.16
N GLY A 81 24.31 -10.95 14.75
CA GLY A 81 24.54 -12.18 15.50
C GLY A 81 23.90 -12.22 16.89
N THR A 82 22.75 -11.57 17.07
CA THR A 82 22.11 -11.44 18.39
C THR A 82 21.16 -12.59 18.75
N GLY A 83 20.85 -13.47 17.78
CA GLY A 83 19.76 -14.43 17.91
C GLY A 83 18.38 -13.77 17.84
N THR A 84 17.31 -14.57 17.90
CA THR A 84 15.93 -14.06 17.87
C THR A 84 15.59 -13.26 19.13
N ALA A 85 14.68 -12.31 18.99
CA ALA A 85 14.12 -11.60 20.14
C ALA A 85 13.30 -12.54 21.05
N GLU A 86 12.98 -12.06 22.25
CA GLU A 86 12.07 -12.73 23.19
C GLU A 86 10.75 -13.11 22.47
N GLY A 87 10.33 -14.36 22.61
CA GLY A 87 9.20 -14.93 21.85
C GLY A 87 9.57 -15.55 20.50
N GLY A 88 10.85 -15.58 20.12
CA GLY A 88 11.35 -16.34 18.96
C GLY A 88 11.17 -15.64 17.62
N TYR A 89 11.03 -14.31 17.61
CA TYR A 89 10.83 -13.50 16.41
C TYR A 89 12.14 -12.91 15.88
N ASP A 90 12.22 -12.74 14.56
CA ASP A 90 13.30 -11.96 13.94
C ASP A 90 13.03 -10.45 14.09
N CYS A 91 14.07 -9.68 14.33
CA CYS A 91 14.03 -8.23 14.26
C CYS A 91 14.41 -7.80 12.85
N TYR A 92 13.55 -7.03 12.18
CA TYR A 92 13.82 -6.54 10.83
C TYR A 92 14.24 -5.07 10.85
N TYR A 93 15.23 -4.74 10.03
CA TYR A 93 15.41 -3.38 9.55
C TYR A 93 14.81 -3.24 8.15
N VAL A 94 14.23 -2.07 7.91
CA VAL A 94 13.78 -1.62 6.60
C VAL A 94 14.59 -0.38 6.30
N ARG A 95 15.60 -0.54 5.45
CA ARG A 95 16.44 0.56 5.03
C ARG A 95 15.82 1.18 3.78
N ILE A 96 15.69 2.51 3.78
CA ILE A 96 15.23 3.30 2.63
C ILE A 96 16.36 4.26 2.27
N THR A 97 16.91 4.14 1.07
CA THR A 97 18.00 5.00 0.59
C THR A 97 18.00 5.07 -0.94
N ASN A 98 18.43 6.18 -1.53
CA ASN A 98 18.65 6.30 -2.97
C ASN A 98 20.13 6.17 -3.37
N GLU A 99 20.99 5.74 -2.43
CA GLU A 99 22.43 5.68 -2.60
C GLU A 99 23.00 4.32 -2.19
N SER A 100 24.23 4.05 -2.65
CA SER A 100 24.93 2.81 -2.34
C SER A 100 25.16 2.63 -0.84
N LEU A 101 24.93 1.40 -0.40
CA LEU A 101 24.95 0.88 0.97
C LEU A 101 26.14 1.36 1.82
N GLY A 102 25.88 1.83 3.05
CA GLY A 102 26.88 2.05 4.12
C GLY A 102 26.45 3.09 5.16
N LEU A 103 26.95 2.98 6.41
CA LEU A 103 26.61 3.87 7.54
C LEU A 103 27.43 5.20 7.55
N HIS A 104 27.81 5.71 6.38
CA HIS A 104 28.76 6.83 6.25
C HIS A 104 28.10 8.21 6.10
N LYS A 105 26.77 8.25 6.19
CA LYS A 105 25.94 9.45 6.05
C LYS A 105 25.04 9.62 7.26
N PRO A 106 24.49 10.83 7.50
CA PRO A 106 23.49 11.02 8.54
C PRO A 106 22.27 10.13 8.27
N GLU A 107 21.83 9.41 9.29
CA GLU A 107 20.68 8.52 9.24
C GLU A 107 19.63 9.00 10.25
N ALA A 108 18.36 8.81 9.89
CA ALA A 108 17.23 9.02 10.78
C ALA A 108 16.61 7.65 11.12
N LEU A 109 16.60 7.32 12.41
CA LEU A 109 15.99 6.08 12.90
C LEU A 109 14.56 6.35 13.36
N PHE A 110 13.62 5.59 12.80
CA PHE A 110 12.23 5.56 13.24
C PHE A 110 11.92 4.21 13.90
N LEU A 111 11.34 4.25 15.10
CA LEU A 111 10.99 3.08 15.91
C LEU A 111 9.51 3.17 16.29
N GLY A 112 8.77 2.09 16.02
CA GLY A 112 7.30 2.08 16.15
C GLY A 112 6.76 1.22 17.29
N GLY A 113 7.60 0.38 17.89
CA GLY A 113 7.19 -0.48 19.02
C GLY A 113 8.34 -0.80 19.97
N PRO A 114 9.06 0.19 20.52
CA PRO A 114 10.04 -0.07 21.57
C PRO A 114 9.42 -0.70 22.83
N HIS A 115 8.12 -0.51 23.07
CA HIS A 115 7.39 -1.15 24.16
C HIS A 115 6.40 -2.20 23.62
N GLY A 116 6.22 -3.28 24.38
CA GLY A 116 5.64 -4.55 23.89
C GLY A 116 4.37 -4.44 23.04
N ASP A 117 3.25 -3.97 23.59
CA ASP A 117 1.94 -4.01 22.92
C ASP A 117 1.62 -2.77 22.05
N GLU A 118 2.65 -2.02 21.65
CA GLU A 118 2.54 -0.81 20.82
C GLU A 118 2.22 -1.13 19.35
N THR A 119 0.98 -1.55 19.12
CA THR A 119 0.55 -1.97 17.78
C THR A 119 0.36 -0.80 16.81
N VAL A 120 0.05 0.41 17.30
CA VAL A 120 -0.20 1.57 16.44
C VAL A 120 1.09 2.03 15.77
N GLY A 121 2.15 2.33 16.55
CA GLY A 121 3.41 2.81 15.98
C GLY A 121 4.04 1.80 15.02
N THR A 122 3.98 0.50 15.36
CA THR A 122 4.50 -0.59 14.51
C THR A 122 3.82 -0.62 13.13
N ASN A 123 2.51 -0.38 13.07
CA ASN A 123 1.77 -0.31 11.79
C ASN A 123 1.99 1.03 11.08
N CYS A 124 2.03 2.14 11.82
CA CYS A 124 2.29 3.47 11.27
C CYS A 124 3.64 3.55 10.57
N LEU A 125 4.67 2.82 11.03
CA LEU A 125 5.94 2.76 10.30
C LEU A 125 5.79 2.19 8.89
N TYR A 126 4.97 1.15 8.70
CA TYR A 126 4.73 0.60 7.37
C TYR A 126 3.97 1.61 6.51
N TRP A 127 2.97 2.27 7.08
CA TRP A 127 2.20 3.30 6.37
C TRP A 127 3.09 4.46 5.96
N PHE A 128 3.99 4.88 6.85
CA PHE A 128 4.98 5.91 6.58
C PHE A 128 5.94 5.49 5.47
N ALA A 129 6.49 4.27 5.51
CA ALA A 129 7.38 3.78 4.45
C ALA A 129 6.69 3.72 3.08
N ASP A 130 5.49 3.16 3.00
CA ASP A 130 4.70 3.10 1.76
C ASP A 130 4.33 4.51 1.25
N TRP A 131 3.88 5.39 2.15
CA TRP A 131 3.59 6.78 1.80
C TRP A 131 4.83 7.52 1.30
N LEU A 132 5.96 7.38 2.00
CA LEU A 132 7.21 8.03 1.66
C LEU A 132 7.64 7.63 0.25
N MET A 133 7.62 6.34 -0.09
CA MET A 133 7.98 5.90 -1.44
C MET A 133 7.02 6.40 -2.52
N ARG A 134 5.71 6.43 -2.25
CA ARG A 134 4.75 6.97 -3.22
C ARG A 134 4.94 8.46 -3.46
N MET A 135 5.33 9.21 -2.44
CA MET A 135 5.52 10.65 -2.52
C MET A 135 6.93 11.05 -2.97
N ALA A 136 7.94 10.21 -2.77
CA ALA A 136 9.33 10.50 -3.16
C ALA A 136 9.52 10.75 -4.66
N PHE A 137 8.54 10.35 -5.49
CA PHE A 137 8.57 10.51 -6.94
C PHE A 137 7.48 11.43 -7.48
N THR A 138 6.80 12.20 -6.62
CA THR A 138 5.83 13.20 -7.07
C THR A 138 6.46 14.59 -7.04
N ASP A 139 6.23 15.37 -8.10
CA ASP A 139 6.57 16.80 -8.15
C ASP A 139 5.47 17.66 -7.52
N LEU A 140 4.56 17.04 -6.75
CA LEU A 140 3.43 17.74 -6.16
C LEU A 140 3.92 18.58 -4.98
N PRO A 141 3.62 19.88 -4.95
CA PRO A 141 4.04 20.73 -3.85
C PRO A 141 3.40 20.24 -2.55
N CYS A 142 4.18 20.18 -1.47
CA CYS A 142 3.65 19.98 -0.13
C CYS A 142 2.99 21.30 0.30
N PRO A 143 1.65 21.39 0.42
CA PRO A 143 0.99 22.65 0.73
C PRO A 143 1.38 23.21 2.11
N ASP A 144 1.87 22.36 3.01
CA ASP A 144 2.24 22.70 4.38
C ASP A 144 3.76 22.94 4.55
N TYR A 145 4.56 22.79 3.50
CA TYR A 145 6.01 22.96 3.56
C TYR A 145 6.55 23.55 2.26
N ASP A 146 7.09 24.77 2.37
CA ASP A 146 8.02 25.34 1.39
C ASP A 146 9.42 25.39 2.01
N LYS A 147 10.43 25.07 1.19
CA LYS A 147 11.84 25.17 1.59
C LYS A 147 12.34 26.62 1.47
N GLU A 148 11.64 27.45 0.71
CA GLU A 148 11.91 28.89 0.56
C GLU A 148 11.20 29.76 1.61
#